data_AF-A0A4D8P870-F1
#
_entry.id   AF-A0A4D8P870-F1
#
_cell.length_a   1.000
_cell.length_b   1.000
_cell.length_c   1.000
_cell.angle_alpha   90.00
_cell.angle_beta   90.00
_cell.angle_gamma   90.00
#
_symmetry.space_group_name_H-M   'P 1'
#
loop_
_entity.id
_entity.type
_entity.pdbx_description
1 polymer ?
#
loop_
_entity_poly.entity_id
_entity_poly.type
_entity_poly.pdbx_seq_one_letter_code
_entity_poly.pdbx_strand_id
1 'polypeptide(L)'
;MPATESVSDDKADGLPNPAEALNHLIEDPRYRSDQEYADYVTRQFERVYGTDGETDATGRLIVDGDFSRFEPFADRSSATDDDADGVGTDGMDAASGFSVRDMAERSGAPSRVEDAYEIESWLRDRRIDVAENSKPKTATDAVTVDESKNPDIPELPNFKVEYFKKQPGAWRNFNEALAQVPNLSPNQRLIYAEIFAMEGGMTTHPGSGAASGITQDILDRAKEDLPGLEKVRKPDQLTVGQRAAIYPYYFDDVLRTVGGRKALDEIGNDEAAAAFADTLFRFGRSRGTEIIQDAMNRVFRENGYPEMPKDGQMGPGTLAAYSYLATDEKLAKQLSYSLLGRRAKQLDGQKNKEEDRSGYFSFPRK
;
A
#
# COMPACT_ATOMS: atom_id res chain seq x y z
N MET A 1 -45.11 -34.61 -43.46
CA MET A 1 -44.22 -34.52 -42.31
C MET A 1 -42.79 -34.65 -42.83
N PRO A 2 -41.93 -33.64 -42.71
CA PRO A 2 -40.57 -33.70 -43.23
C PRO A 2 -39.62 -34.32 -42.21
N ALA A 3 -38.57 -34.96 -42.74
CA ALA A 3 -37.50 -35.63 -42.00
C ALA A 3 -36.53 -34.60 -41.40
N THR A 4 -36.04 -34.88 -40.19
CA THR A 4 -34.99 -34.12 -39.50
C THR A 4 -33.62 -34.72 -39.83
N GLU A 5 -32.77 -33.94 -40.49
CA GLU A 5 -31.33 -34.20 -40.62
C GLU A 5 -30.60 -33.86 -39.31
N SER A 6 -29.71 -34.75 -38.91
CA SER A 6 -28.76 -34.58 -37.81
C SER A 6 -27.51 -33.83 -38.32
N VAL A 7 -27.21 -32.68 -37.72
CA VAL A 7 -25.96 -31.94 -37.95
C VAL A 7 -24.89 -32.47 -37.00
N SER A 8 -23.70 -32.72 -37.57
CA SER A 8 -22.49 -33.24 -36.95
C SER A 8 -21.74 -32.19 -36.12
N ASP A 9 -21.18 -32.63 -34.99
CA ASP A 9 -20.19 -31.90 -34.19
C ASP A 9 -18.84 -31.85 -34.94
N ASP A 10 -18.54 -30.71 -35.56
CA ASP A 10 -17.19 -30.38 -36.02
C ASP A 10 -16.42 -29.63 -34.93
N LYS A 11 -15.19 -30.09 -34.72
CA LYS A 11 -14.21 -29.63 -33.73
C LYS A 11 -13.85 -28.15 -33.95
N ALA A 12 -13.99 -27.35 -32.89
CA ALA A 12 -13.31 -26.07 -32.80
C ALA A 12 -11.88 -26.29 -32.28
N ASP A 13 -10.92 -26.25 -33.19
CA ASP A 13 -9.49 -26.21 -32.91
C ASP A 13 -9.11 -24.86 -32.26
N GLY A 14 -8.35 -24.93 -31.17
CA GLY A 14 -7.26 -24.00 -30.86
C GLY A 14 -7.60 -22.57 -30.41
N LEU A 15 -8.34 -22.40 -29.31
CA LEU A 15 -8.22 -21.15 -28.53
C LEU A 15 -6.93 -21.21 -27.70
N PRO A 16 -6.09 -20.15 -27.70
CA PRO A 16 -4.88 -20.13 -26.91
C PRO A 16 -5.22 -20.27 -25.42
N ASN A 17 -4.37 -20.98 -24.70
CA ASN A 17 -4.52 -21.13 -23.26
C ASN A 17 -4.56 -19.73 -22.63
N PRO A 18 -5.56 -19.39 -21.80
CA PRO A 18 -5.66 -18.09 -21.14
C PRO A 18 -4.39 -17.68 -20.37
N ALA A 19 -3.62 -18.66 -19.88
CA ALA A 19 -2.33 -18.41 -19.23
C ALA A 19 -1.22 -17.99 -20.22
N GLU A 20 -1.25 -18.48 -21.47
CA GLU A 20 -0.32 -18.05 -22.53
C GLU A 20 -0.70 -16.67 -23.06
N ALA A 21 -1.99 -16.36 -23.18
CA ALA A 21 -2.48 -15.04 -23.56
C ALA A 21 -2.10 -13.95 -22.53
N LEU A 22 -2.08 -14.29 -21.24
CA LEU A 22 -1.69 -13.37 -20.17
C LEU A 22 -0.16 -13.15 -20.12
N ASN A 23 0.64 -14.20 -20.32
CA ASN A 23 2.11 -14.07 -20.41
C ASN A 23 2.54 -13.22 -21.62
N HIS A 24 1.85 -13.33 -22.75
CA HIS A 24 2.08 -12.48 -23.92
C HIS A 24 1.76 -10.99 -23.66
N LEU A 25 0.84 -10.68 -22.75
CA LEU A 25 0.46 -9.30 -22.39
C LEU A 25 1.47 -8.64 -21.43
N ILE A 26 2.09 -9.43 -20.55
CA ILE A 26 3.15 -8.97 -19.64
C ILE A 26 4.46 -8.72 -20.39
N GLU A 27 4.68 -9.44 -21.50
CA GLU A 27 5.88 -9.30 -22.35
C GLU A 27 5.65 -8.37 -23.56
N ASP A 28 4.49 -7.73 -23.70
CA ASP A 28 4.17 -6.89 -24.85
C ASP A 28 4.89 -5.53 -24.79
N PRO A 29 5.85 -5.24 -25.70
CA PRO A 29 6.65 -4.02 -25.70
C PRO A 29 5.84 -2.74 -26.05
N ARG A 30 4.53 -2.85 -26.27
CA ARG A 30 3.63 -1.73 -26.58
C ARG A 30 3.16 -0.96 -25.35
N TYR A 31 3.22 -1.52 -24.14
CA TYR A 31 2.93 -0.79 -22.90
C TYR A 31 4.23 -0.46 -22.18
N ARG A 32 4.66 0.79 -22.30
CA ARG A 32 6.00 1.26 -21.92
C ARG A 32 6.06 1.83 -20.50
N SER A 33 4.93 1.91 -19.78
CA SER A 33 4.89 2.47 -18.41
C SER A 33 3.68 2.03 -17.57
N ASP A 34 3.83 2.11 -16.24
CA ASP A 34 2.78 1.87 -15.24
C ASP A 34 1.51 2.73 -15.47
N GLN A 35 1.67 3.90 -16.09
CA GLN A 35 0.58 4.82 -16.42
C GLN A 35 -0.33 4.25 -17.51
N GLU A 36 0.21 3.59 -18.54
CA GLU A 36 -0.60 3.03 -19.63
C GLU A 36 -1.39 1.80 -19.18
N TYR A 37 -0.83 1.02 -18.23
CA TYR A 37 -1.54 -0.08 -17.59
C TYR A 37 -2.65 0.45 -16.66
N ALA A 38 -2.36 1.48 -15.85
CA ALA A 38 -3.36 2.15 -15.04
C ALA A 38 -4.49 2.73 -15.91
N ASP A 39 -4.17 3.43 -17.00
CA ASP A 39 -5.16 3.97 -17.94
C ASP A 39 -5.94 2.86 -18.64
N TYR A 40 -5.33 1.70 -18.93
CA TYR A 40 -6.04 0.55 -19.46
C TYR A 40 -7.01 -0.03 -18.43
N VAL A 41 -6.56 -0.30 -17.20
CA VAL A 41 -7.41 -0.82 -16.13
C VAL A 41 -8.54 0.15 -15.81
N THR A 42 -8.25 1.44 -15.71
CA THR A 42 -9.24 2.51 -15.53
C THR A 42 -10.23 2.54 -16.68
N ARG A 43 -9.79 2.47 -17.95
CA ARG A 43 -10.71 2.40 -19.10
C ARG A 43 -11.54 1.12 -19.13
N GLN A 44 -10.99 -0.02 -18.74
CA GLN A 44 -11.76 -1.27 -18.64
C GLN A 44 -12.79 -1.16 -17.51
N PHE A 45 -12.43 -0.55 -16.39
CA PHE A 45 -13.36 -0.26 -15.29
C PHE A 45 -14.45 0.73 -15.72
N GLU A 46 -14.09 1.89 -16.26
CA GLU A 46 -15.03 2.91 -16.75
C GLU A 46 -15.94 2.39 -17.87
N ARG A 47 -15.45 1.48 -18.72
CA ARG A 47 -16.26 0.88 -19.79
C ARG A 47 -17.24 -0.18 -19.28
N VAL A 48 -16.88 -0.90 -18.22
CA VAL A 48 -17.77 -1.89 -17.57
C VAL A 48 -18.76 -1.21 -16.62
N TYR A 49 -18.39 -0.09 -16.01
CA TYR A 49 -19.15 0.54 -14.92
C TYR A 49 -19.70 1.95 -15.21
N GLY A 50 -19.22 2.64 -16.25
CA GLY A 50 -19.70 3.94 -16.73
C GLY A 50 -19.57 5.11 -15.74
N THR A 51 -19.05 6.25 -16.18
CA THR A 51 -19.21 7.53 -15.46
C THR A 51 -20.61 8.14 -15.60
N ASP A 52 -21.47 7.51 -16.40
CA ASP A 52 -22.78 8.02 -16.83
C ASP A 52 -23.86 6.91 -16.76
N GLY A 53 -23.69 5.93 -15.86
CA GLY A 53 -24.63 4.82 -15.70
C GLY A 53 -26.06 5.29 -15.40
N GLU A 54 -27.03 4.81 -16.19
CA GLU A 54 -28.45 4.98 -15.88
C GLU A 54 -28.74 4.40 -14.49
N THR A 55 -29.40 5.19 -13.66
CA THR A 55 -29.87 4.72 -12.35
C THR A 55 -31.31 4.25 -12.49
N ASP A 56 -31.67 3.16 -11.80
CA ASP A 56 -33.05 2.73 -11.72
C ASP A 56 -33.90 3.76 -10.94
N ALA A 57 -35.21 3.52 -10.88
CA ALA A 57 -36.14 4.41 -10.16
C ALA A 57 -35.84 4.55 -8.65
N THR A 58 -34.88 3.79 -8.10
CA THR A 58 -34.42 3.85 -6.71
C THR A 58 -33.07 4.57 -6.56
N GLY A 59 -32.47 5.03 -7.65
CA GLY A 59 -31.17 5.69 -7.66
C GLY A 59 -29.99 4.70 -7.66
N ARG A 60 -30.23 3.41 -7.94
CA ARG A 60 -29.16 2.40 -8.04
C ARG A 60 -28.64 2.30 -9.47
N LEU A 61 -27.32 2.29 -9.62
CA LEU A 61 -26.67 2.13 -10.92
C LEU A 61 -27.12 0.81 -11.57
N ILE A 62 -27.68 0.90 -12.78
CA ILE A 62 -28.02 -0.27 -13.58
C ILE A 62 -26.73 -0.75 -14.24
N VAL A 63 -26.17 -1.84 -13.72
CA VAL A 63 -25.03 -2.53 -14.33
C VAL A 63 -25.59 -3.52 -15.35
N ASP A 64 -25.49 -3.19 -16.63
CA ASP A 64 -25.85 -4.11 -17.72
C ASP A 64 -24.74 -5.18 -17.78
N GLY A 65 -24.97 -6.31 -17.11
CA GLY A 65 -24.00 -7.42 -16.94
C GLY A 65 -23.67 -8.19 -18.22
N ASP A 66 -23.72 -7.54 -19.38
CA ASP A 66 -23.42 -8.10 -20.68
C ASP A 66 -21.92 -7.96 -20.99
N PHE A 67 -21.17 -8.96 -20.52
CA PHE A 67 -19.73 -9.11 -20.76
C PHE A 67 -19.40 -9.52 -22.22
N SER A 68 -20.38 -9.65 -23.12
CA SER A 68 -20.10 -9.92 -24.54
C SER A 68 -19.55 -8.69 -25.30
N ARG A 69 -19.55 -7.51 -24.65
CA ARG A 69 -19.02 -6.25 -25.20
C ARG A 69 -17.49 -6.08 -25.07
N PHE A 70 -16.78 -7.10 -24.59
CA PHE A 70 -15.33 -7.16 -24.79
C PHE A 70 -15.07 -7.30 -26.29
N GLU A 71 -14.56 -6.25 -26.93
CA GLU A 71 -14.03 -6.42 -28.29
C GLU A 71 -12.81 -7.34 -28.24
N PRO A 72 -12.74 -8.41 -29.05
CA PRO A 72 -11.47 -9.07 -29.30
C PRO A 72 -10.52 -8.08 -29.97
N PHE A 73 -9.24 -8.11 -29.58
CA PHE A 73 -8.21 -7.21 -30.07
C PHE A 73 -8.17 -7.17 -31.60
N ALA A 74 -8.54 -6.04 -32.19
CA ALA A 74 -8.35 -5.79 -33.61
C ALA A 74 -6.86 -5.57 -33.89
N ASP A 75 -6.28 -6.47 -34.68
CA ASP A 75 -4.95 -6.35 -35.25
C ASP A 75 -4.91 -5.13 -36.18
N ARG A 76 -4.25 -4.05 -35.77
CA ARG A 76 -4.06 -2.84 -36.59
C ARG A 76 -2.89 -2.98 -37.58
N SER A 77 -2.65 -4.19 -38.08
CA SER A 77 -1.64 -4.46 -39.11
C SER A 77 -2.24 -4.69 -40.51
N SER A 78 -3.28 -3.95 -40.90
CA SER A 78 -3.63 -3.84 -42.33
C SER A 78 -4.56 -2.66 -42.62
N ALA A 79 -3.97 -1.48 -42.79
CA ALA A 79 -4.49 -0.47 -43.70
C ALA A 79 -3.30 0.07 -44.48
N THR A 80 -3.27 -0.32 -45.75
CA THR A 80 -2.25 -0.04 -46.76
C THR A 80 -2.28 1.43 -47.17
N ASP A 81 -1.14 2.11 -47.07
CA ASP A 81 -0.86 3.31 -47.87
C ASP A 81 -0.20 2.84 -49.18
N ASP A 82 -1.01 2.76 -50.23
CA ASP A 82 -0.54 2.71 -51.62
C ASP A 82 -0.44 4.14 -52.17
N ASP A 83 0.54 4.34 -53.05
CA ASP A 83 0.82 5.48 -53.94
C ASP A 83 1.56 6.72 -53.37
N ALA A 84 2.89 6.78 -53.59
CA ALA A 84 3.46 7.43 -54.79
C ALA A 84 4.92 7.95 -54.58
N ASP A 85 5.83 7.36 -55.37
CA ASP A 85 6.95 7.97 -56.11
C ASP A 85 8.07 8.76 -55.40
N GLY A 86 9.25 8.12 -55.34
CA GLY A 86 10.25 8.39 -56.39
C GLY A 86 11.60 9.04 -55.99
N VAL A 87 12.68 8.30 -56.33
CA VAL A 87 14.06 8.76 -56.67
C VAL A 87 14.89 9.28 -55.48
N GLY A 88 16.11 8.85 -55.15
CA GLY A 88 17.26 8.15 -55.76
C GLY A 88 18.47 8.70 -54.96
N THR A 89 19.38 7.93 -54.36
CA THR A 89 20.62 7.32 -54.90
C THR A 89 21.69 7.43 -53.81
N ASP A 90 22.47 6.36 -53.66
CA ASP A 90 23.90 6.28 -53.31
C ASP A 90 24.44 6.81 -51.97
N GLY A 91 24.80 5.84 -51.11
CA GLY A 91 26.19 5.53 -50.77
C GLY A 91 26.96 6.47 -49.82
N MET A 92 27.32 5.96 -48.63
CA MET A 92 28.71 5.88 -48.14
C MET A 92 28.76 5.36 -46.68
N ASP A 93 29.66 4.41 -46.47
CA ASP A 93 30.19 3.98 -45.18
C ASP A 93 30.80 5.15 -44.39
N ALA A 94 30.55 5.20 -43.08
CA ALA A 94 31.59 5.51 -42.09
C ALA A 94 31.08 5.27 -40.65
N ALA A 95 31.95 4.62 -39.89
CA ALA A 95 31.86 4.39 -38.46
C ALA A 95 31.77 5.69 -37.63
N SER A 96 30.98 5.64 -36.55
CA SER A 96 31.32 6.33 -35.31
C SER A 96 30.56 5.72 -34.14
N GLY A 97 31.30 5.20 -33.16
CA GLY A 97 30.75 4.72 -31.90
C GLY A 97 30.10 5.84 -31.11
N PHE A 98 28.99 5.51 -30.45
CA PHE A 98 28.35 6.38 -29.47
C PHE A 98 28.16 5.61 -28.17
N SER A 99 28.80 6.14 -27.12
CA SER A 99 28.81 5.65 -25.76
C SER A 99 27.44 5.84 -25.12
N VAL A 100 26.84 4.77 -24.60
CA VAL A 100 25.66 4.82 -23.73
C VAL A 100 26.11 5.16 -22.30
N ARG A 101 26.31 6.45 -22.06
CA ARG A 101 26.30 7.10 -20.75
C ARG A 101 25.54 8.41 -20.96
N ASP A 102 24.64 8.71 -20.04
CA ASP A 102 23.67 9.82 -20.04
C ASP A 102 22.29 9.52 -20.66
N MET A 103 21.45 8.82 -19.88
CA MET A 103 20.03 9.11 -19.80
C MET A 103 19.54 8.81 -18.37
N ALA A 104 19.77 9.76 -17.47
CA ALA A 104 19.08 9.83 -16.20
C ALA A 104 18.74 11.31 -15.97
N GLU A 105 17.64 11.78 -16.56
CA GLU A 105 16.95 13.00 -16.15
C GLU A 105 15.63 13.19 -16.92
N ARG A 106 14.51 13.14 -16.17
CA ARG A 106 13.13 13.62 -16.41
C ARG A 106 12.13 12.55 -15.95
N SER A 107 11.05 12.83 -15.23
CA SER A 107 10.49 14.07 -14.67
C SER A 107 9.22 13.66 -13.89
N GLY A 108 8.97 14.23 -12.71
CA GLY A 108 7.61 14.29 -12.16
C GLY A 108 7.24 13.43 -10.95
N ALA A 109 8.19 13.01 -10.10
CA ALA A 109 7.83 12.61 -8.73
C ALA A 109 7.68 13.87 -7.86
N PRO A 110 6.61 14.03 -7.07
CA PRO A 110 6.52 15.12 -6.10
C PRO A 110 7.72 15.08 -5.17
N SER A 111 8.38 16.23 -5.00
CA SER A 111 9.71 16.28 -4.42
C SER A 111 9.68 15.88 -2.94
N ARG A 112 10.41 14.82 -2.59
CA ARG A 112 10.76 14.37 -1.23
C ARG A 112 11.34 15.50 -0.34
N VAL A 113 11.75 16.61 -0.97
CA VAL A 113 12.52 17.70 -0.35
C VAL A 113 11.64 18.63 0.50
N GLU A 114 10.38 18.86 0.14
CA GLU A 114 9.54 19.83 0.87
C GLU A 114 9.10 19.29 2.25
N ASP A 115 8.62 18.04 2.31
CA ASP A 115 8.24 17.41 3.59
C ASP A 115 9.48 17.06 4.45
N ALA A 116 10.61 16.70 3.82
CA ALA A 116 11.86 16.51 4.53
C ALA A 116 12.37 17.82 5.15
N TYR A 117 12.28 18.95 4.44
CA TYR A 117 12.69 20.26 4.96
C TYR A 117 11.85 20.71 6.16
N GLU A 118 10.54 20.44 6.19
CA GLU A 118 9.69 20.75 7.35
C GLU A 118 10.00 19.86 8.56
N ILE A 119 10.21 18.55 8.34
CA ILE A 119 10.65 17.61 9.38
C ILE A 119 12.07 17.97 9.88
N GLU A 120 12.96 18.39 8.98
CA GLU A 120 14.30 18.85 9.31
C GLU A 120 14.28 20.17 10.08
N SER A 121 13.47 21.16 9.68
CA SER A 121 13.31 22.42 10.40
C SER A 121 12.78 22.14 11.81
N TRP A 122 11.78 21.26 11.92
CA TRP A 122 11.22 20.83 13.21
C TRP A 122 12.25 20.13 14.11
N LEU A 123 13.09 19.25 13.56
CA LEU A 123 14.17 18.56 14.30
C LEU A 123 15.35 19.48 14.65
N ARG A 124 15.65 20.48 13.80
CA ARG A 124 16.73 21.47 14.02
C ARG A 124 16.34 22.51 15.08
N ASP A 125 15.13 23.06 15.01
CA ASP A 125 14.64 24.08 15.95
C ASP A 125 14.48 23.54 17.39
N ARG A 126 14.41 22.20 17.55
CA ARG A 126 14.25 21.52 18.84
C ARG A 126 15.52 20.82 19.36
N ARG A 127 16.71 21.26 18.94
CA ARG A 127 17.98 20.94 19.64
C ARG A 127 18.08 21.52 21.08
N ILE A 128 16.98 22.03 21.64
CA ILE A 128 16.88 22.61 22.98
C ILE A 128 15.84 21.80 23.79
N ASP A 129 16.31 21.25 24.93
CA ASP A 129 15.59 20.77 26.13
C ASP A 129 14.97 19.36 26.25
N VAL A 130 15.38 18.33 25.49
CA VAL A 130 14.98 16.92 25.79
C VAL A 130 16.13 16.05 26.30
N ALA A 131 17.38 16.52 26.24
CA ALA A 131 18.56 15.72 26.62
C ALA A 131 18.69 15.44 28.13
N GLU A 132 17.97 16.13 29.02
CA GLU A 132 18.15 15.97 30.48
C GLU A 132 17.00 15.27 31.23
N ASN A 133 15.82 15.07 30.63
CA ASN A 133 14.65 14.53 31.36
C ASN A 133 14.25 13.07 31.05
N SER A 134 15.05 12.32 30.29
CA SER A 134 14.68 10.93 29.90
C SER A 134 15.48 9.82 30.58
N LYS A 135 16.22 10.10 31.65
CA LYS A 135 16.64 9.03 32.57
C LYS A 135 15.70 9.00 33.77
N PRO A 136 14.97 7.90 34.04
CA PRO A 136 14.23 7.77 35.29
C PRO A 136 15.24 7.79 36.45
N LYS A 137 15.33 8.91 37.15
CA LYS A 137 15.93 8.98 38.48
C LYS A 137 14.94 8.33 39.44
N THR A 138 15.16 7.05 39.72
CA THR A 138 14.49 6.25 40.77
C THR A 138 12.99 5.97 40.61
N ALA A 139 12.58 4.76 40.98
CA ALA A 139 11.25 4.18 40.77
C ALA A 139 10.15 4.69 41.73
N THR A 140 10.21 5.95 42.19
CA THR A 140 9.29 6.46 43.23
C THR A 140 8.61 7.79 42.94
N ASP A 141 8.94 8.50 41.87
CA ASP A 141 8.19 9.70 41.49
C ASP A 141 7.18 9.36 40.39
N ALA A 142 6.11 8.68 40.79
CA ALA A 142 4.89 8.60 39.99
C ALA A 142 4.25 10.00 39.95
N VAL A 143 4.67 10.83 39.00
CA VAL A 143 3.90 11.99 38.58
C VAL A 143 2.54 11.46 38.14
N THR A 144 1.50 11.70 38.95
CA THR A 144 0.10 11.55 38.55
C THR A 144 -0.17 12.60 37.47
N VAL A 145 0.19 12.28 36.23
CA VAL A 145 -0.22 13.04 35.06
C VAL A 145 -1.71 12.80 34.90
N ASP A 146 -2.50 13.85 35.05
CA ASP A 146 -3.94 13.86 34.80
C ASP A 146 -4.21 13.37 33.36
N GLU A 147 -4.63 12.10 33.24
CA GLU A 147 -4.83 11.36 31.98
C GLU A 147 -5.91 11.98 31.07
N SER A 148 -6.66 12.98 31.53
CA SER A 148 -7.90 13.48 30.90
C SER A 148 -7.77 14.63 29.88
N LYS A 149 -6.56 15.11 29.52
CA LYS A 149 -6.40 16.46 28.94
C LYS A 149 -6.21 16.62 27.43
N ASN A 150 -6.09 15.57 26.62
CA ASN A 150 -6.00 15.73 25.16
C ASN A 150 -7.06 14.88 24.44
N PRO A 151 -8.16 15.47 23.95
CA PRO A 151 -9.23 14.74 23.27
C PRO A 151 -8.78 14.10 21.94
N ASP A 152 -7.63 14.51 21.40
CA ASP A 152 -7.10 14.01 20.12
C ASP A 152 -6.25 12.74 20.26
N ILE A 153 -6.05 12.22 21.48
CA ILE A 153 -5.33 10.97 21.71
C ILE A 153 -6.33 9.81 21.58
N PRO A 154 -6.13 8.86 20.65
CA PRO A 154 -7.01 7.72 20.52
C PRO A 154 -7.01 6.88 21.80
N GLU A 155 -8.15 6.25 22.09
CA GLU A 155 -8.24 5.29 23.18
C GLU A 155 -7.31 4.10 22.91
N LEU A 156 -6.65 3.63 23.97
CA LEU A 156 -5.82 2.43 23.87
C LEU A 156 -6.73 1.21 23.65
N PRO A 157 -6.41 0.30 22.71
CA PRO A 157 -7.21 -0.90 22.50
C PRO A 157 -7.38 -1.70 23.80
N ASN A 158 -8.62 -2.10 24.12
CA ASN A 158 -8.96 -2.72 25.42
C ASN A 158 -8.05 -3.91 25.78
N PHE A 159 -7.74 -4.78 24.82
CA PHE A 159 -6.87 -5.95 25.05
C PHE A 159 -5.39 -5.59 25.29
N LYS A 160 -4.98 -4.33 25.04
CA LYS A 160 -3.64 -3.81 25.29
C LYS A 160 -3.53 -3.03 26.61
N VAL A 161 -4.63 -2.73 27.30
CA VAL A 161 -4.64 -1.95 28.55
C VAL A 161 -3.71 -2.54 29.61
N GLU A 162 -3.86 -3.83 29.94
CA GLU A 162 -3.00 -4.49 30.94
C GLU A 162 -1.52 -4.53 30.53
N TYR A 163 -1.27 -4.59 29.22
CA TYR A 163 0.08 -4.58 28.70
C TYR A 163 0.76 -3.20 28.86
N PHE A 164 0.03 -2.11 28.61
CA PHE A 164 0.54 -0.75 28.76
C PHE A 164 0.63 -0.26 30.22
N LYS A 165 -0.08 -0.89 31.18
CA LYS A 165 0.17 -0.64 32.61
C LYS A 165 1.62 -0.88 33.03
N LYS A 166 2.33 -1.76 32.32
CA LYS A 166 3.76 -2.04 32.54
C LYS A 166 4.69 -0.98 31.94
N GLN A 167 4.14 -0.02 31.21
CA GLN A 167 4.85 1.05 30.50
C GLN A 167 4.12 2.39 30.71
N PRO A 168 4.06 2.91 31.96
CA PRO A 168 3.28 4.11 32.28
C PRO A 168 3.66 5.29 31.38
N GLY A 169 2.65 5.96 30.82
CA GLY A 169 2.83 7.11 29.93
C GLY A 169 3.28 6.77 28.50
N ALA A 170 3.66 5.53 28.17
CA ALA A 170 4.16 5.18 26.84
C ALA A 170 3.14 5.47 25.73
N TRP A 171 1.87 5.10 25.92
CA TRP A 171 0.78 5.37 24.97
C TRP A 171 0.60 6.87 24.74
N ARG A 172 0.45 7.63 25.82
CA ARG A 172 0.23 9.07 25.77
C ARG A 172 1.41 9.80 25.15
N ASN A 173 2.62 9.57 25.64
CA ASN A 173 3.82 10.25 25.17
C ASN A 173 4.06 10.01 23.67
N PHE A 174 3.77 8.79 23.18
CA PHE A 174 3.89 8.49 21.76
C PHE A 174 2.85 9.25 20.91
N ASN A 175 1.59 9.28 21.34
CA ASN A 175 0.54 10.00 20.63
C ASN A 175 0.73 11.53 20.70
N GLU A 176 1.22 12.06 21.82
CA GLU A 176 1.61 13.46 21.93
C GLU A 176 2.80 13.76 20.99
N ALA A 177 3.78 12.87 20.88
CA ALA A 177 4.86 13.02 19.91
C ALA A 177 4.37 12.94 18.46
N LEU A 178 3.45 12.04 18.13
CA LEU A 178 2.82 11.96 16.81
C LEU A 178 2.05 13.24 16.46
N ALA A 179 1.33 13.83 17.42
CA ALA A 179 0.62 15.09 17.22
C ALA A 179 1.55 16.29 16.92
N GLN A 180 2.85 16.15 17.20
CA GLN A 180 3.86 17.15 16.89
C GLN A 180 4.53 16.92 15.52
N VAL A 181 4.28 15.78 14.86
CA VAL A 181 4.80 15.52 13.52
C VAL A 181 3.97 16.32 12.51
N PRO A 182 4.61 17.12 11.64
CA PRO A 182 3.90 17.96 10.69
C PRO A 182 3.15 17.13 9.63
N ASN A 183 2.06 17.70 9.11
CA ASN A 183 1.32 17.18 7.96
C ASN A 183 0.84 15.72 8.13
N LEU A 184 0.46 15.31 9.35
CA LEU A 184 -0.25 14.06 9.57
C LEU A 184 -1.76 14.29 9.61
N SER A 185 -2.49 13.53 8.80
CA SER A 185 -3.95 13.48 8.89
C SER A 185 -4.39 12.84 10.23
N PRO A 186 -5.63 13.07 10.68
CA PRO A 186 -6.19 12.33 11.82
C PRO A 186 -6.12 10.81 11.63
N ASN A 187 -6.44 10.31 10.43
CA ASN A 187 -6.40 8.89 10.09
C ASN A 187 -4.98 8.30 10.19
N GLN A 188 -3.97 8.97 9.62
CA GLN A 188 -2.57 8.54 9.75
C GLN A 188 -2.12 8.47 11.22
N ARG A 189 -2.49 9.46 12.04
CA ARG A 189 -2.18 9.45 13.48
C ARG A 189 -2.81 8.25 14.18
N LEU A 190 -4.08 7.95 13.89
CA LEU A 190 -4.77 6.77 14.40
C LEU A 190 -4.04 5.49 13.98
N ILE A 191 -3.76 5.31 12.70
CA ILE A 191 -3.06 4.12 12.17
C ILE A 191 -1.72 3.90 12.88
N TYR A 192 -0.91 4.95 13.05
CA TYR A 192 0.40 4.83 13.69
C TYR A 192 0.29 4.51 15.18
N ALA A 193 -0.70 5.10 15.87
CA ALA A 193 -1.01 4.77 17.25
C ALA A 193 -1.38 3.28 17.38
N GLU A 194 -2.26 2.79 16.52
CA GLU A 194 -2.70 1.40 16.53
C GLU A 194 -1.54 0.43 16.28
N ILE A 195 -0.70 0.69 15.27
CA ILE A 195 0.50 -0.10 15.00
C ILE A 195 1.43 -0.08 16.22
N PHE A 196 1.68 1.07 16.84
CA PHE A 196 2.51 1.19 18.04
C PHE A 196 1.99 0.34 19.21
N ALA A 197 0.66 0.34 19.44
CA ALA A 197 0.04 -0.54 20.43
C ALA A 197 0.27 -2.02 20.09
N MET A 198 0.13 -2.38 18.81
CA MET A 198 0.30 -3.76 18.35
C MET A 198 1.73 -4.26 18.40
N GLU A 199 2.71 -3.38 18.17
CA GLU A 199 4.15 -3.63 18.29
C GLU A 199 4.65 -3.64 19.74
N GLY A 200 3.76 -3.43 20.71
CA GLY A 200 4.10 -3.56 22.13
C GLY A 200 4.69 -2.29 22.76
N GLY A 201 4.39 -1.13 22.18
CA GLY A 201 4.76 0.17 22.72
C GLY A 201 6.28 0.36 22.78
N MET A 202 6.80 0.77 23.93
CA MET A 202 8.23 1.06 24.13
C MET A 202 9.09 -0.19 24.37
N THR A 203 8.48 -1.37 24.53
CA THR A 203 9.19 -2.61 24.82
C THR A 203 10.12 -2.98 23.66
N THR A 204 11.32 -3.46 24.00
CA THR A 204 12.27 -4.00 23.02
C THR A 204 12.07 -5.50 22.91
N HIS A 205 11.96 -6.01 21.68
CA HIS A 205 11.82 -7.44 21.44
C HIS A 205 13.16 -8.15 21.70
N PRO A 206 13.20 -9.19 22.57
CA PRO A 206 14.45 -9.76 23.06
C PRO A 206 15.27 -10.51 22.00
N GLY A 207 14.62 -11.01 20.93
CA GLY A 207 15.30 -11.73 19.85
C GLY A 207 15.90 -10.82 18.77
N SER A 208 15.08 -9.94 18.19
CA SER A 208 15.46 -9.04 17.10
C SER A 208 16.09 -7.72 17.54
N GLY A 209 15.93 -7.32 18.81
CA GLY A 209 16.31 -5.99 19.27
C GLY A 209 15.43 -4.85 18.71
N ALA A 210 14.34 -5.19 18.00
CA ALA A 210 13.40 -4.21 17.49
C ALA A 210 12.68 -3.51 18.66
N ALA A 211 12.39 -2.22 18.50
CA ALA A 211 11.71 -1.44 19.53
C ALA A 211 10.57 -0.66 18.90
N SER A 212 9.35 -0.80 19.43
CA SER A 212 8.12 -0.28 18.78
C SER A 212 7.96 -0.76 17.34
N GLY A 213 8.38 -1.99 17.05
CA GLY A 213 8.37 -2.58 15.71
C GLY A 213 9.44 -2.04 14.75
N ILE A 214 10.22 -1.04 15.16
CA ILE A 214 11.33 -0.51 14.36
C ILE A 214 12.51 -1.47 14.48
N THR A 215 12.89 -2.07 13.36
CA THR A 215 14.06 -2.95 13.24
C THR A 215 15.35 -2.15 13.03
N GLN A 216 16.50 -2.80 13.13
CA GLN A 216 17.78 -2.17 12.79
C GLN A 216 17.78 -1.67 11.33
N ASP A 217 17.25 -2.46 10.39
CA ASP A 217 17.19 -2.07 8.98
C ASP A 217 16.31 -0.82 8.74
N ILE A 218 15.18 -0.70 9.44
CA ILE A 218 14.34 0.51 9.35
C ILE A 218 15.09 1.71 9.93
N LEU A 219 15.75 1.54 11.08
CA LEU A 219 16.57 2.58 11.69
C LEU A 219 17.70 3.03 10.75
N ASP A 220 18.44 2.09 10.17
CA ASP A 220 19.59 2.40 9.32
C ASP A 220 19.17 3.18 8.07
N ARG A 221 18.05 2.80 7.42
CA ARG A 221 17.47 3.61 6.32
C ARG A 221 17.02 4.99 6.81
N ALA A 222 16.30 5.04 7.93
CA ALA A 222 15.83 6.31 8.48
C ALA A 222 16.96 7.30 8.80
N LYS A 223 18.16 6.81 9.16
CA LYS A 223 19.33 7.67 9.42
C LYS A 223 19.85 8.39 8.18
N GLU A 224 19.53 7.92 6.98
CA GLU A 224 19.91 8.57 5.73
C GLU A 224 19.10 9.85 5.49
N ASP A 225 17.90 9.95 6.05
CA ASP A 225 16.91 10.98 5.70
C ASP A 225 16.37 11.78 6.89
N LEU A 226 16.30 11.17 8.07
CA LEU A 226 15.78 11.80 9.27
C LEU A 226 16.95 12.33 10.14
N PRO A 227 17.05 13.66 10.34
CA PRO A 227 18.10 14.20 11.18
C PRO A 227 17.89 13.86 12.66
N GLY A 228 18.93 14.04 13.47
CA GLY A 228 18.87 13.75 14.89
C GLY A 228 18.99 12.26 15.24
N LEU A 229 19.13 11.38 14.24
CA LEU A 229 19.38 9.94 14.44
C LEU A 229 20.88 9.58 14.42
N GLU A 230 21.79 10.54 14.22
CA GLU A 230 23.21 10.29 13.91
C GLU A 230 23.91 9.50 15.02
N LYS A 231 23.49 9.71 16.27
CA LYS A 231 24.05 9.04 17.46
C LYS A 231 23.29 7.78 17.88
N VAL A 232 22.14 7.49 17.26
CA VAL A 232 21.32 6.31 17.56
C VAL A 232 21.92 5.10 16.88
N ARG A 233 22.40 4.12 17.66
CA ARG A 233 23.02 2.90 17.11
C ARG A 233 22.06 1.73 17.01
N LYS A 234 21.04 1.70 17.86
CA LYS A 234 20.08 0.59 17.98
C LYS A 234 18.66 1.11 18.18
N PRO A 235 17.62 0.36 17.79
CA PRO A 235 16.23 0.80 17.94
C PRO A 235 15.82 1.13 19.38
N ASP A 236 16.34 0.40 20.36
CA ASP A 236 16.06 0.64 21.79
C ASP A 236 16.57 1.99 22.31
N GLN A 237 17.50 2.64 21.60
CA GLN A 237 18.04 3.96 21.90
C GLN A 237 17.19 5.12 21.35
N LEU A 238 16.18 4.83 20.53
CA LEU A 238 15.30 5.85 19.98
C LEU A 238 14.46 6.50 21.09
N THR A 239 14.45 7.83 21.14
CA THR A 239 13.50 8.59 21.95
C THR A 239 12.07 8.40 21.43
N VAL A 240 11.06 8.70 22.24
CA VAL A 240 9.66 8.60 21.83
C VAL A 240 9.38 9.44 20.57
N GLY A 241 9.93 10.65 20.50
CA GLY A 241 9.80 11.54 19.33
C GLY A 241 10.44 10.95 18.07
N GLN A 242 11.62 10.35 18.19
CA GLN A 242 12.28 9.70 17.06
C GLN A 242 11.49 8.48 16.57
N ARG A 243 10.92 7.68 17.49
CA ARG A 243 10.04 6.56 17.12
C ARG A 243 8.80 7.04 16.38
N ALA A 244 8.15 8.09 16.88
CA ALA A 244 6.98 8.69 16.23
C ALA A 244 7.29 9.22 14.82
N ALA A 245 8.46 9.83 14.61
CA ALA A 245 8.89 10.33 13.30
C ALA A 245 9.25 9.24 12.28
N ILE A 246 9.70 8.06 12.74
CA ILE A 246 10.07 6.95 11.84
C ILE A 246 8.85 6.31 11.17
N TYR A 247 7.67 6.34 11.79
CA TYR A 247 6.45 5.75 11.22
C TYR A 247 6.02 6.40 9.89
N PRO A 248 5.84 7.74 9.81
CA PRO A 248 5.52 8.39 8.54
C PRO A 248 6.65 8.23 7.52
N TYR A 249 7.92 8.32 7.93
CA TYR A 249 9.07 8.03 7.06
C TYR A 249 8.97 6.63 6.43
N TYR A 250 8.66 5.61 7.24
CA TYR A 250 8.50 4.25 6.76
C TYR A 250 7.41 4.17 5.69
N PHE A 251 6.25 4.80 5.93
CA PHE A 251 5.16 4.78 4.96
C PHE A 251 5.48 5.61 3.70
N ASP A 252 6.22 6.71 3.82
CA ASP A 252 6.72 7.45 2.68
C ASP A 252 7.66 6.61 1.80
N ASP A 253 8.53 5.78 2.38
CA ASP A 253 9.41 4.89 1.61
C ASP A 253 8.67 3.69 1.00
N VAL A 254 7.87 2.96 1.79
CA VAL A 254 7.21 1.73 1.29
C VAL A 254 6.08 2.02 0.29
N LEU A 255 5.45 3.20 0.39
CA LEU A 255 4.40 3.67 -0.52
C LEU A 255 4.90 4.75 -1.49
N ARG A 256 6.22 4.93 -1.65
CA ARG A 256 6.81 5.99 -2.51
C ARG A 256 6.29 6.01 -3.95
N THR A 257 5.86 4.87 -4.46
CA THR A 257 5.33 4.68 -5.82
C THR A 257 3.87 5.10 -5.98
N VAL A 258 3.18 5.39 -4.87
CA VAL A 258 1.75 5.72 -4.84
C VAL A 258 1.46 6.95 -3.97
N GLY A 259 2.41 7.88 -3.82
CA GLY A 259 2.19 9.13 -3.07
C GLY A 259 2.62 9.07 -1.59
N GLY A 260 3.35 8.05 -1.18
CA GLY A 260 3.90 7.94 0.18
C GLY A 260 2.81 7.72 1.21
N ARG A 261 2.97 8.27 2.42
CA ARG A 261 2.01 8.09 3.51
C ARG A 261 0.61 8.63 3.21
N LYS A 262 0.48 9.62 2.30
CA LYS A 262 -0.80 10.20 1.90
C LYS A 262 -1.73 9.18 1.23
N ALA A 263 -1.17 8.14 0.60
CA ALA A 263 -1.91 7.01 0.05
C ALA A 263 -2.82 6.31 1.08
N LEU A 264 -2.47 6.36 2.37
CA LEU A 264 -3.31 5.77 3.42
C LEU A 264 -4.66 6.49 3.57
N ASP A 265 -4.70 7.79 3.28
CA ASP A 265 -5.94 8.58 3.34
C ASP A 265 -6.82 8.36 2.08
N GLU A 266 -6.21 7.94 0.97
CA GLU A 266 -6.91 7.66 -0.30
C GLU A 266 -7.68 6.33 -0.32
N ILE A 267 -7.49 5.49 0.70
CA ILE A 267 -8.21 4.21 0.83
C ILE A 267 -9.71 4.42 1.12
N GLY A 268 -10.11 5.56 1.69
CA GLY A 268 -11.51 5.92 1.91
C GLY A 268 -12.25 5.14 3.01
N ASN A 269 -11.58 4.17 3.65
CA ASN A 269 -12.08 3.42 4.80
C ASN A 269 -10.94 3.31 5.84
N ASP A 270 -11.09 4.04 6.97
CA ASP A 270 -10.04 4.16 7.99
C ASP A 270 -9.60 2.81 8.57
N GLU A 271 -10.54 1.89 8.81
CA GLU A 271 -10.22 0.57 9.37
C GLU A 271 -9.50 -0.32 8.34
N ALA A 272 -9.91 -0.24 7.07
CA ALA A 272 -9.23 -0.93 5.99
C ALA A 272 -7.83 -0.33 5.73
N ALA A 273 -7.66 0.99 5.88
CA ALA A 273 -6.38 1.67 5.79
C ALA A 273 -5.44 1.25 6.93
N ALA A 274 -5.95 1.12 8.15
CA ALA A 274 -5.20 0.58 9.28
C ALA A 274 -4.76 -0.87 9.04
N ALA A 275 -5.64 -1.72 8.53
CA ALA A 275 -5.32 -3.11 8.19
C ALA A 275 -4.28 -3.23 7.06
N PHE A 276 -4.39 -2.37 6.05
CA PHE A 276 -3.42 -2.23 4.95
C PHE A 276 -2.04 -1.83 5.48
N ALA A 277 -1.98 -0.75 6.27
CA ALA A 277 -0.76 -0.23 6.86
C ALA A 277 -0.09 -1.25 7.79
N ASP A 278 -0.86 -1.91 8.67
CA ASP A 278 -0.37 -2.95 9.56
C ASP A 278 0.23 -4.13 8.78
N THR A 279 -0.40 -4.51 7.66
CA THR A 279 0.10 -5.59 6.80
C THR A 279 1.44 -5.21 6.19
N LEU A 280 1.58 -3.99 5.65
CA LEU A 280 2.86 -3.52 5.12
C LEU A 280 3.93 -3.37 6.19
N PHE A 281 3.58 -2.85 7.37
CA PHE A 281 4.54 -2.66 8.47
C PHE A 281 5.05 -4.00 9.00
N ARG A 282 4.14 -4.96 9.18
CA ARG A 282 4.47 -6.27 9.75
C ARG A 282 5.28 -7.17 8.81
N PHE A 283 4.91 -7.19 7.53
CA PHE A 283 5.50 -8.12 6.56
C PHE A 283 6.53 -7.45 5.64
N GLY A 284 6.76 -6.15 5.81
CA GLY A 284 7.62 -5.36 4.93
C GLY A 284 6.95 -5.04 3.59
N ARG A 285 7.61 -4.21 2.79
CA ARG A 285 7.09 -3.69 1.51
C ARG A 285 6.62 -4.79 0.56
N SER A 286 7.55 -5.60 0.05
CA SER A 286 7.25 -6.57 -1.01
C SER A 286 6.28 -7.65 -0.54
N ARG A 287 6.61 -8.35 0.55
CA ARG A 287 5.76 -9.43 1.05
C ARG A 287 4.41 -8.93 1.58
N GLY A 288 4.36 -7.76 2.23
CA GLY A 288 3.10 -7.13 2.63
C GLY A 288 2.20 -6.83 1.42
N THR A 289 2.78 -6.31 0.34
CA THR A 289 2.03 -6.10 -0.91
C THR A 289 1.53 -7.40 -1.52
N GLU A 290 2.35 -8.45 -1.57
CA GLU A 290 1.89 -9.76 -2.09
C GLU A 290 0.71 -10.32 -1.28
N ILE A 291 0.71 -10.14 0.04
CA ILE A 291 -0.39 -10.56 0.93
C ILE A 291 -1.67 -9.79 0.58
N ILE A 292 -1.55 -8.48 0.37
CA ILE A 292 -2.66 -7.61 -0.02
C ILE A 292 -3.21 -8.02 -1.40
N GLN A 293 -2.34 -8.18 -2.41
CA GLN A 293 -2.71 -8.63 -3.75
C GLN A 293 -3.38 -10.02 -3.73
N ASP A 294 -2.86 -10.97 -2.95
CA ASP A 294 -3.44 -12.32 -2.81
C ASP A 294 -4.81 -12.30 -2.08
N ALA A 295 -5.03 -11.33 -1.19
CA ALA A 295 -6.33 -11.09 -0.57
C ALA A 295 -7.33 -10.49 -1.58
N MET A 296 -6.93 -9.46 -2.34
CA MET A 296 -7.75 -8.86 -3.39
C MET A 296 -8.13 -9.87 -4.48
N ASN A 297 -7.17 -10.65 -4.97
CA ASN A 297 -7.41 -11.67 -5.99
C ASN A 297 -8.39 -12.77 -5.54
N ARG A 298 -8.48 -13.03 -4.23
CA ARG A 298 -9.53 -13.91 -3.72
C ARG A 298 -10.91 -13.29 -3.89
N VAL A 299 -11.07 -12.02 -3.51
CA VAL A 299 -12.33 -11.28 -3.69
C VAL A 299 -12.67 -11.16 -5.17
N PHE A 300 -11.69 -10.88 -6.03
CA PHE A 300 -11.87 -10.81 -7.48
C PHE A 300 -12.40 -12.12 -8.07
N ARG A 301 -11.75 -13.27 -7.77
CA ARG A 301 -12.25 -14.58 -8.21
C ARG A 301 -13.67 -14.87 -7.74
N GLU A 302 -13.98 -14.58 -6.48
CA GLU A 302 -15.30 -14.84 -5.88
C GLU A 302 -16.41 -13.98 -6.51
N ASN A 303 -16.07 -12.86 -7.17
CA ASN A 303 -17.01 -11.96 -7.83
C ASN A 303 -16.86 -11.92 -9.36
N GLY A 304 -16.03 -12.79 -9.96
CA GLY A 304 -15.86 -12.88 -11.42
C GLY A 304 -15.00 -11.77 -12.04
N TYR A 305 -14.22 -11.04 -11.25
CA TYR A 305 -13.29 -10.03 -11.74
C TYR A 305 -11.95 -10.64 -12.17
N PRO A 306 -11.24 -10.04 -13.14
CA PRO A 306 -9.89 -10.46 -13.49
C PRO A 306 -8.95 -10.28 -12.29
N GLU A 307 -8.08 -11.28 -12.07
CA GLU A 307 -7.03 -11.18 -11.06
C GLU A 307 -5.98 -10.16 -11.47
N MET A 308 -5.39 -9.49 -10.47
CA MET A 308 -4.24 -8.61 -10.68
C MET A 308 -2.92 -9.38 -10.52
N PRO A 309 -1.82 -8.89 -11.13
CA PRO A 309 -0.49 -9.45 -10.88
C PRO A 309 -0.16 -9.48 -9.38
N LYS A 310 0.44 -10.58 -8.94
CA LYS A 310 0.95 -10.73 -7.57
C LYS A 310 2.47 -10.68 -7.59
N ASP A 311 2.98 -9.50 -7.87
CA ASP A 311 4.40 -9.18 -8.06
C ASP A 311 5.06 -8.57 -6.81
N GLY A 312 4.26 -8.30 -5.76
CA GLY A 312 4.74 -7.64 -4.55
C GLY A 312 5.10 -6.17 -4.75
N GLN A 313 4.62 -5.54 -5.82
CA GLN A 313 4.86 -4.13 -6.11
C GLN A 313 3.60 -3.31 -5.85
N MET A 314 3.70 -2.34 -4.93
CA MET A 314 2.59 -1.45 -4.63
C MET A 314 2.54 -0.33 -5.68
N GLY A 315 1.88 -0.61 -6.80
CA GLY A 315 1.61 0.37 -7.85
C GLY A 315 0.25 1.06 -7.68
N PRO A 316 -0.02 2.13 -8.44
CA PRO A 316 -1.29 2.87 -8.39
C PRO A 316 -2.52 1.97 -8.58
N GLY A 317 -2.46 1.01 -9.51
CA GLY A 317 -3.53 0.04 -9.74
C GLY A 317 -3.80 -0.88 -8.54
N THR A 318 -2.77 -1.24 -7.76
CA THR A 318 -2.93 -2.03 -6.53
C THR A 318 -3.63 -1.22 -5.44
N LEU A 319 -3.24 0.04 -5.26
CA LEU A 319 -3.87 0.93 -4.28
C LEU A 319 -5.33 1.24 -4.65
N ALA A 320 -5.60 1.58 -5.91
CA ALA A 320 -6.95 1.90 -6.39
C ALA A 320 -7.90 0.71 -6.25
N ALA A 321 -7.45 -0.50 -6.61
CA ALA A 321 -8.21 -1.73 -6.40
C ALA A 321 -8.52 -1.97 -4.92
N TYR A 322 -7.54 -1.76 -4.04
CA TYR A 322 -7.76 -1.93 -2.60
C TYR A 322 -8.79 -0.94 -2.07
N SER A 323 -8.67 0.34 -2.46
CA SER A 323 -9.62 1.41 -2.09
C SER A 323 -11.04 1.10 -2.58
N TYR A 324 -11.20 0.66 -3.83
CA TYR A 324 -12.49 0.22 -4.37
C TYR A 324 -13.12 -0.92 -3.55
N LEU A 325 -12.35 -1.97 -3.26
CA LEU A 325 -12.82 -3.09 -2.46
C LEU A 325 -13.12 -2.68 -1.01
N ALA A 326 -12.37 -1.74 -0.44
CA ALA A 326 -12.50 -1.28 0.94
C ALA A 326 -13.70 -0.35 1.18
N THR A 327 -14.16 0.35 0.14
CA THR A 327 -15.26 1.33 0.24
C THR A 327 -16.63 0.74 -0.09
N ASP A 328 -16.70 -0.39 -0.78
CA ASP A 328 -17.95 -1.17 -0.91
C ASP A 328 -18.16 -2.07 0.32
N GLU A 329 -19.29 -1.94 1.02
CA GLU A 329 -19.55 -2.65 2.29
C GLU A 329 -19.45 -4.19 2.18
N LYS A 330 -19.93 -4.75 1.06
CA LYS A 330 -19.94 -6.21 0.85
C LYS A 330 -18.53 -6.70 0.52
N LEU A 331 -17.85 -6.01 -0.39
CA LEU A 331 -16.49 -6.36 -0.81
C LEU A 331 -15.48 -6.13 0.33
N ALA A 332 -15.68 -5.11 1.16
CA ALA A 332 -14.83 -4.81 2.31
C ALA A 332 -14.84 -5.96 3.32
N LYS A 333 -16.02 -6.54 3.60
CA LYS A 333 -16.15 -7.73 4.46
C LYS A 333 -15.41 -8.94 3.89
N GLN A 334 -15.50 -9.17 2.57
CA GLN A 334 -14.78 -10.26 1.90
C GLN A 334 -13.27 -10.03 1.88
N LEU A 335 -12.84 -8.79 1.65
CA LEU A 335 -11.44 -8.38 1.66
C LEU A 335 -10.84 -8.54 3.06
N SER A 336 -11.51 -8.05 4.09
CA SER A 336 -11.14 -8.21 5.49
C SER A 336 -10.95 -9.69 5.88
N TYR A 337 -11.93 -10.54 5.56
CA TYR A 337 -11.83 -11.98 5.80
C TYR A 337 -10.65 -12.62 5.04
N SER A 338 -10.46 -12.22 3.79
CA SER A 338 -9.36 -12.73 2.96
C SER A 338 -8.00 -12.30 3.51
N LEU A 339 -7.85 -11.02 3.88
CA LEU A 339 -6.62 -10.45 4.40
C LEU A 339 -6.23 -11.11 5.73
N LEU A 340 -7.19 -11.26 6.65
CA LEU A 340 -7.06 -12.04 7.89
C LEU A 340 -6.47 -13.44 7.62
N GLY A 341 -7.09 -14.19 6.71
CA GLY A 341 -6.66 -15.54 6.38
C GLY A 341 -5.26 -15.60 5.75
N ARG A 342 -4.91 -14.64 4.89
CA ARG A 342 -3.58 -14.58 4.27
C ARG A 342 -2.49 -14.24 5.28
N ARG A 343 -2.73 -13.26 6.16
CA ARG A 343 -1.81 -12.88 7.23
C ARG A 343 -1.54 -14.06 8.17
N ALA A 344 -2.60 -14.73 8.62
CA ALA A 344 -2.50 -15.90 9.49
C ALA A 344 -1.69 -17.04 8.87
N LYS A 345 -1.87 -17.28 7.56
CA LYS A 345 -1.10 -18.30 6.83
C LYS A 345 0.40 -18.00 6.78
N GLN A 346 0.81 -16.73 6.73
CA GLN A 346 2.23 -16.36 6.73
C GLN A 346 2.93 -16.61 8.06
N LEU A 347 2.15 -16.77 9.11
CA LEU A 347 2.62 -16.88 10.48
C LEU A 347 2.35 -18.26 11.06
N ASP A 348 2.02 -19.24 10.21
CA ASP A 348 1.78 -20.62 10.63
C ASP A 348 3.00 -21.15 11.41
N GLY A 349 2.76 -21.54 12.66
CA GLY A 349 3.78 -21.78 13.69
C GLY A 349 3.82 -20.76 14.85
N GLN A 350 3.11 -19.62 14.74
CA GLN A 350 3.01 -18.58 15.78
C GLN A 350 1.56 -18.30 16.25
N LYS A 351 0.68 -19.31 16.14
CA LYS A 351 -0.79 -19.20 16.34
C LYS A 351 -1.25 -18.31 17.51
N ASN A 352 -0.61 -18.39 18.68
CA ASN A 352 -1.08 -17.67 19.87
C ASN A 352 -0.76 -16.17 19.88
N LYS A 353 0.09 -15.66 18.97
CA LYS A 353 0.49 -14.24 18.96
C LYS A 353 -0.37 -13.36 18.03
N GLU A 354 -1.29 -13.96 17.28
CA GLU A 354 -1.94 -13.28 16.17
C GLU A 354 -3.45 -13.08 16.32
N GLU A 355 -4.17 -13.96 17.02
CA GLU A 355 -5.64 -13.90 17.08
C GLU A 355 -6.16 -12.51 17.49
N ASP A 356 -5.56 -11.90 18.52
CA ASP A 356 -5.94 -10.56 18.99
C ASP A 356 -5.62 -9.45 17.97
N ARG A 357 -4.42 -9.48 17.36
CA ARG A 357 -3.98 -8.43 16.42
C ARG A 357 -4.73 -8.53 15.09
N SER A 358 -4.90 -9.74 14.59
CA SER A 358 -5.61 -9.96 13.34
C SER A 358 -7.09 -9.65 13.49
N GLY A 359 -7.73 -10.06 14.59
CA GLY A 359 -9.10 -9.64 14.90
C GLY A 359 -9.27 -8.11 14.99
N TYR A 360 -8.30 -7.41 15.60
CA TYR A 360 -8.33 -5.96 15.74
C TYR A 360 -8.25 -5.20 14.39
N PHE A 361 -7.46 -5.70 13.44
CA PHE A 361 -7.36 -5.14 12.08
C PHE A 361 -8.35 -5.76 11.08
N SER A 362 -9.47 -6.30 11.57
CA SER A 362 -10.60 -6.65 10.71
C SER A 362 -11.47 -5.41 10.44
N PHE A 363 -12.14 -5.38 9.29
CA PHE A 363 -13.06 -4.30 8.90
C PHE A 363 -14.34 -4.85 8.22
N PRO A 364 -15.54 -4.30 8.51
CA PRO A 364 -15.77 -3.39 9.63
C PRO A 364 -15.46 -4.07 10.97
N ARG A 365 -14.90 -3.32 11.93
CA ARG A 365 -14.65 -3.81 13.29
C ARG A 365 -15.98 -4.13 13.97
N LYS A 366 -15.99 -5.18 14.78
CA LYS A 366 -17.19 -5.66 15.48
C LYS A 366 -17.43 -4.96 16.80
#